data_AF-A0A1I5HMF0-F1
#
_entry.id   AF-A0A1I5HMF0-F1
#
_cell.length_a   1.000
_cell.length_b   1.000
_cell.length_c   1.000
_cell.angle_alpha   90.00
_cell.angle_beta   90.00
_cell.angle_gamma   90.00
#
_symmetry.space_group_name_H-M   'P 1'
#
loop_
_entity.id
_entity.type
_entity.pdbx_description
1 polymer ?
#
loop_
_entity_poly.entity_id
_entity_poly.type
_entity_poly.pdbx_seq_one_letter_code
_entity_poly.pdbx_strand_id
1 'polypeptide(L)'
;MSRPAGNWGGSTTAVLSGTEHPAEAARFALWLNTDPEALAMANELGGLFPAANAGEDLPALQGGVGFYGGQEIFSIFQEASGNVDTDFTWGPTMTDTYTAMSDGFTAALNGQGTLSEALTAAQEASRQSLEDQGVQVAD
;
A
#
# COMPACT_ATOMS: atom_id res chain seq x y z
N MET A 1 12.75 -9.57 19.25
CA MET A 1 11.37 -9.77 18.76
C MET A 1 11.20 -8.81 17.60
N SER A 2 10.95 -9.30 16.39
CA SER A 2 10.57 -8.42 15.27
C SER A 2 9.26 -7.70 15.60
N ARG A 3 9.13 -6.45 15.15
CA ARG A 3 7.90 -5.67 15.32
C ARG A 3 7.03 -5.88 14.08
N PRO A 4 5.75 -6.26 14.21
CA PRO A 4 4.86 -6.38 13.06
C PRO A 4 4.80 -5.05 12.29
N ALA A 5 4.76 -5.14 10.96
CA ALA A 5 4.56 -4.00 10.08
C ALA A 5 3.35 -4.22 9.17
N GLY A 6 2.79 -3.13 8.66
CA GLY A 6 1.69 -3.16 7.70
C GLY A 6 1.96 -2.18 6.56
N ASN A 7 1.50 -2.54 5.37
CA ASN A 7 1.52 -1.63 4.23
C ASN A 7 0.39 -0.62 4.35
N TRP A 8 0.70 0.65 4.14
CA TRP A 8 -0.29 1.71 3.98
C TRP A 8 0.02 2.50 2.70
N GLY A 9 -0.84 2.35 1.70
CA GLY A 9 -0.57 2.87 0.36
C GLY A 9 0.34 1.94 -0.45
N GLY A 10 1.34 2.50 -1.12
CA GLY A 10 2.02 1.85 -2.23
C GLY A 10 1.25 2.05 -3.53
N SER A 11 1.95 2.07 -4.66
CA SER A 11 1.34 2.28 -5.97
C SER A 11 1.95 1.30 -6.97
N THR A 12 1.17 0.98 -7.99
CA THR A 12 1.58 0.08 -9.08
C THR A 12 1.27 0.74 -10.41
N THR A 13 1.96 0.29 -11.46
CA THR A 13 1.67 0.71 -12.84
C THR A 13 0.89 -0.40 -13.54
N ALA A 14 -0.35 -0.11 -13.92
CA ALA A 14 -1.20 -1.04 -14.65
C ALA A 14 -1.27 -0.69 -16.15
N VAL A 15 -1.22 -1.70 -17.02
CA VAL A 15 -1.46 -1.55 -18.45
C VAL A 15 -2.93 -1.80 -18.73
N LEU A 16 -3.64 -0.80 -19.26
CA LEU A 16 -5.06 -0.92 -19.58
C LEU A 16 -5.26 -1.83 -20.81
N SER A 17 -6.28 -2.67 -20.76
CA SER A 17 -6.59 -3.65 -21.82
C SER A 17 -6.93 -3.03 -23.18
N GLY A 18 -7.34 -1.76 -23.23
CA GLY A 18 -7.67 -1.04 -24.46
C GLY A 18 -6.49 -0.40 -25.19
N THR A 19 -5.25 -0.58 -24.73
CA THR A 19 -4.08 0.02 -25.39
C THR A 19 -3.76 -0.63 -26.74
N GLU A 20 -3.35 0.18 -27.73
CA GLU A 20 -2.82 -0.32 -29.02
C GLU A 20 -1.37 -0.83 -28.91
N HIS A 21 -0.70 -0.55 -27.78
CA HIS A 21 0.73 -0.87 -27.55
C HIS A 21 0.96 -1.65 -26.24
N PRO A 22 0.37 -2.85 -26.08
CA PRO A 22 0.43 -3.58 -24.81
C PRO A 22 1.85 -4.03 -24.45
N ALA A 23 2.66 -4.42 -25.44
CA ALA A 23 4.02 -4.89 -25.21
C ALA A 23 4.96 -3.76 -24.78
N GLU A 24 4.88 -2.60 -25.45
CA GLU A 24 5.68 -1.42 -25.15
C GLU A 24 5.30 -0.83 -23.80
N ALA A 25 4.00 -0.71 -23.51
CA ALA A 25 3.52 -0.23 -22.22
C ALA A 25 3.97 -1.14 -21.07
N ALA A 26 3.89 -2.47 -21.26
CA ALA A 26 4.37 -3.43 -20.26
C ALA A 26 5.89 -3.35 -20.05
N ARG A 27 6.69 -3.17 -21.12
CA ARG A 27 8.15 -2.99 -21.00
C ARG A 27 8.49 -1.72 -20.23
N PHE A 28 7.80 -0.62 -20.51
CA PHE A 28 8.00 0.63 -19.78
C PHE A 28 7.62 0.49 -18.30
N ALA A 29 6.46 -0.09 -18.00
CA ALA A 29 6.02 -0.32 -16.62
C ALA A 29 7.01 -1.21 -15.86
N LEU A 30 7.55 -2.26 -16.50
CA LEU A 30 8.56 -3.12 -15.90
C LEU A 30 9.85 -2.34 -15.61
N TRP A 31 10.39 -1.63 -16.61
CA TRP A 31 11.60 -0.82 -16.43
C TRP A 31 11.42 0.19 -15.30
N LEU A 32 10.33 0.96 -15.31
CA LEU A 32 10.05 2.01 -14.34
C LEU A 32 10.06 1.50 -12.89
N ASN A 33 9.58 0.27 -12.66
CA ASN A 33 9.40 -0.28 -11.31
C ASN A 33 10.50 -1.27 -10.89
N THR A 34 11.45 -1.63 -11.76
CA THR A 34 12.45 -2.67 -11.44
C THR A 34 13.88 -2.37 -11.87
N ASP A 35 14.09 -1.44 -12.81
CA ASP A 35 15.43 -1.11 -13.28
C ASP A 35 16.19 -0.24 -12.24
N PRO A 36 17.42 -0.58 -11.84
CA PRO A 36 18.16 0.18 -10.84
C PRO A 36 18.34 1.67 -11.17
N GLU A 37 18.50 2.03 -12.44
CA GLU A 37 18.61 3.44 -12.84
C GLU A 37 17.27 4.16 -12.69
N ALA A 38 16.16 3.51 -13.07
CA ALA A 38 14.82 4.05 -12.88
C ALA A 38 14.47 4.23 -11.39
N LEU A 39 14.81 3.24 -10.56
CA LEU A 39 14.58 3.27 -9.12
C LEU A 39 15.46 4.33 -8.43
N ALA A 40 16.71 4.51 -8.87
CA ALA A 40 17.57 5.59 -8.41
C ALA A 40 16.97 6.97 -8.72
N MET A 41 16.46 7.18 -9.95
CA MET A 41 15.77 8.42 -10.32
C MET A 41 14.51 8.65 -9.49
N ALA A 42 13.72 7.60 -9.25
CA ALA A 42 12.51 7.66 -8.42
C ALA A 42 12.82 8.07 -6.97
N ASN A 43 13.91 7.55 -6.41
CA ASN A 43 14.38 7.96 -5.09
C ASN A 43 14.90 9.40 -5.07
N GLU A 44 15.71 9.80 -6.04
CA GLU A 44 16.27 11.15 -6.12
C GLU A 44 15.19 12.23 -6.25
N LEU A 45 14.20 12.00 -7.13
CA LEU A 45 13.16 12.98 -7.44
C LEU A 45 12.01 12.99 -6.43
N GLY A 46 11.68 11.82 -5.86
CA GLY A 46 10.47 11.63 -5.06
C GLY A 46 10.71 11.11 -3.65
N GLY A 47 11.95 10.80 -3.27
CA GLY A 47 12.27 10.16 -1.99
C GLY A 47 11.72 8.74 -1.87
N LEU A 48 11.38 8.10 -2.99
CA LEU A 48 10.71 6.81 -3.00
C LEU A 48 11.60 5.68 -2.46
N PHE A 49 11.04 4.87 -1.57
CA PHE A 49 11.62 3.60 -1.17
C PHE A 49 11.23 2.51 -2.20
N PRO A 50 12.19 1.76 -2.75
CA PRO A 50 11.90 0.79 -3.81
C PRO A 50 11.08 -0.39 -3.29
N ALA A 51 10.12 -0.84 -4.10
CA ALA A 51 9.35 -2.06 -3.85
C ALA A 51 10.00 -3.31 -4.46
N ALA A 52 10.98 -3.14 -5.35
CA ALA A 52 11.68 -4.24 -6.01
C ALA A 52 13.04 -4.47 -5.34
N ASN A 53 13.42 -5.74 -5.14
CA ASN A 53 14.69 -6.12 -4.52
C ASN A 53 15.91 -5.54 -5.26
N ALA A 54 15.80 -5.32 -6.58
CA ALA A 54 16.85 -4.68 -7.38
C ALA A 54 17.24 -3.27 -6.92
N GLY A 55 16.38 -2.61 -6.13
CA GLY A 55 16.64 -1.30 -5.55
C GLY A 55 17.19 -1.32 -4.12
N GLU A 56 17.27 -2.48 -3.45
CA GLU A 56 17.63 -2.57 -2.02
C GLU A 56 19.04 -2.02 -1.71
N ASP A 57 19.98 -2.17 -2.65
CA ASP A 57 21.37 -1.76 -2.48
C ASP A 57 21.69 -0.39 -3.09
N LEU A 58 20.67 0.40 -3.46
CA LEU A 58 20.88 1.72 -4.04
C LEU A 58 21.68 2.62 -3.07
N PRO A 59 22.73 3.32 -3.55
CA PRO A 59 23.56 4.17 -2.69
C PRO A 59 22.76 5.23 -1.91
N ALA A 60 21.66 5.72 -2.49
CA ALA A 60 20.79 6.69 -1.85
C ALA A 60 20.09 6.17 -0.58
N LEU A 61 20.02 4.85 -0.39
CA LEU A 61 19.43 4.21 0.79
C LEU A 61 20.42 4.03 1.95
N GLN A 62 21.72 4.23 1.71
CA GLN A 62 22.78 3.92 2.67
C GLN A 62 23.19 5.13 3.55
N GLY A 63 22.58 6.29 3.33
CA GLY A 63 22.97 7.55 3.97
C GLY A 63 21.91 8.16 4.87
N GLY A 64 22.36 9.06 5.76
CA GLY A 64 21.48 9.87 6.58
C GLY A 64 20.70 10.91 5.75
N VAL A 65 19.41 11.08 6.06
CA VAL A 65 18.55 12.05 5.37
C VAL A 65 18.44 13.33 6.19
N GLY A 66 18.83 14.47 5.58
CA GLY A 66 18.94 15.76 6.28
C GLY A 66 17.63 16.26 6.90
N PHE A 67 16.49 16.02 6.26
CA PHE A 67 15.17 16.37 6.81
C PHE A 67 14.91 15.72 8.18
N TYR A 68 15.42 14.50 8.38
CA TYR A 68 15.31 13.74 9.63
C TYR A 68 16.53 13.91 10.54
N GLY A 69 17.27 15.02 10.42
CA GLY A 69 18.44 15.29 11.26
C GLY A 69 19.62 14.35 11.00
N GLY A 70 19.71 13.75 9.80
CA GLY A 70 20.78 12.82 9.43
C GLY A 70 20.51 11.36 9.79
N GLN A 71 19.27 11.02 10.16
CA GLN A 71 18.88 9.62 10.41
C GLN A 71 18.92 8.80 9.12
N GLU A 72 19.46 7.58 9.20
CA GLU A 72 19.47 6.56 8.13
C GLU A 72 18.09 5.88 8.01
N ILE A 73 17.07 6.66 7.66
CA ILE A 73 15.66 6.21 7.66
C ILE A 73 15.37 5.00 6.78
N PHE A 74 16.13 4.80 5.69
CA PHE A 74 15.87 3.70 4.75
C PHE A 74 16.24 2.33 5.33
N SER A 75 17.18 2.25 6.27
CA SER A 75 17.46 1.01 7.02
C SER A 75 16.26 0.59 7.88
N ILE A 76 15.56 1.56 8.48
CA ILE A 76 14.34 1.34 9.25
C ILE A 76 13.21 0.87 8.34
N PHE A 77 13.10 1.44 7.14
CA PHE A 77 12.10 1.01 6.16
C PHE A 77 12.36 -0.41 5.66
N GLN A 78 13.62 -0.78 5.43
CA GLN A 78 14.01 -2.14 5.03
C GLN A 78 13.75 -3.17 6.14
N GLU A 79 14.02 -2.83 7.41
CA GLU A 79 13.66 -3.69 8.53
C GLU A 79 12.13 -3.86 8.62
N ALA A 80 11.37 -2.76 8.48
CA ALA A 80 9.92 -2.80 8.52
C ALA A 80 9.32 -3.60 7.36
N SER A 81 9.84 -3.46 6.14
CA SER A 81 9.34 -4.18 4.96
C SER A 81 9.49 -5.70 5.11
N GLY A 82 10.57 -6.16 5.76
CA GLY A 82 10.77 -7.57 6.09
C GLY A 82 9.81 -8.14 7.14
N ASN A 83 9.03 -7.28 7.82
CA ASN A 83 8.08 -7.67 8.87
C ASN A 83 6.60 -7.51 8.44
N VAL A 84 6.34 -7.26 7.17
CA VAL A 84 4.98 -7.19 6.62
C VAL A 84 4.39 -8.59 6.48
N ASP A 85 3.16 -8.77 6.94
CA ASP A 85 2.41 -10.01 6.75
C ASP A 85 2.01 -10.18 5.28
N THR A 86 2.50 -11.26 4.66
CA THR A 86 2.22 -11.58 3.25
C THR A 86 0.94 -12.40 3.05
N ASP A 87 0.29 -12.84 4.14
CA ASP A 87 -0.95 -13.64 4.07
C ASP A 87 -2.22 -12.76 4.09
N PHE A 88 -2.07 -11.44 4.29
CA PHE A 88 -3.19 -10.49 4.21
C PHE A 88 -3.68 -10.31 2.75
N THR A 89 -5.00 -10.18 2.58
CA THR A 89 -5.63 -9.97 1.26
C THR A 89 -6.62 -8.81 1.30
N TRP A 90 -6.51 -7.90 0.32
CA TRP A 90 -7.52 -6.86 0.08
C TRP A 90 -8.73 -7.44 -0.66
N GLY A 91 -9.94 -7.09 -0.21
CA GLY A 91 -11.17 -7.47 -0.88
C GLY A 91 -11.41 -6.71 -2.20
N PRO A 92 -12.32 -7.17 -3.07
CA PRO A 92 -12.66 -6.48 -4.31
C PRO A 92 -13.45 -5.18 -4.08
N THR A 93 -13.98 -4.96 -2.87
CA THR A 93 -14.83 -3.81 -2.52
C THR A 93 -14.21 -2.90 -1.47
N MET A 94 -12.88 -2.88 -1.35
CA MET A 94 -12.17 -2.14 -0.30
C MET A 94 -12.52 -0.64 -0.24
N THR A 95 -12.90 -0.01 -1.36
CA THR A 95 -13.35 1.40 -1.34
C THR A 95 -14.56 1.60 -0.43
N ASP A 96 -15.53 0.69 -0.46
CA ASP A 96 -16.72 0.77 0.39
C ASP A 96 -16.35 0.44 1.84
N THR A 97 -15.50 -0.58 2.05
CA THR A 97 -14.94 -0.92 3.36
C THR A 97 -14.26 0.27 4.02
N TYR A 98 -13.38 0.97 3.29
CA TYR A 98 -12.65 2.13 3.81
C TYR A 98 -13.58 3.31 4.09
N THR A 99 -14.57 3.56 3.24
CA THR A 99 -15.60 4.59 3.46
C THR A 99 -16.36 4.33 4.75
N ALA A 100 -16.92 3.13 4.91
CA ALA A 100 -17.70 2.75 6.09
C ALA A 100 -16.87 2.83 7.38
N MET A 101 -15.61 2.39 7.33
CA MET A 101 -14.70 2.49 8.46
C MET A 101 -14.36 3.95 8.81
N SER A 102 -14.11 4.80 7.82
CA SER A 102 -13.83 6.24 8.01
C SER A 102 -15.01 6.97 8.65
N ASP A 103 -16.22 6.73 8.15
CA ASP A 103 -17.44 7.34 8.67
C ASP A 103 -17.72 6.87 10.11
N GLY A 104 -17.59 5.57 10.37
CA GLY A 104 -17.77 4.99 11.71
C GLY A 104 -16.76 5.52 12.73
N PHE A 105 -15.48 5.62 12.34
CA PHE A 105 -14.46 6.20 13.23
C PHE A 105 -14.70 7.69 13.48
N THR A 106 -15.15 8.43 12.46
CA THR A 106 -15.55 9.84 12.62
C THR A 106 -16.72 9.97 13.60
N ALA A 107 -17.74 9.11 13.50
CA ALA A 107 -18.86 9.09 14.44
C ALA A 107 -18.41 8.78 15.88
N ALA A 108 -17.58 7.76 16.07
CA ALA A 108 -17.04 7.40 17.38
C ALA A 108 -16.22 8.55 18.00
N LEU A 109 -15.40 9.25 17.22
CA LEU A 109 -14.64 10.42 17.68
C LEU A 109 -15.56 11.59 18.09
N ASN A 110 -16.75 11.68 17.50
CA ASN A 110 -17.77 12.66 17.84
C ASN A 110 -18.72 12.19 18.98
N GLY A 111 -18.40 11.10 19.66
CA GLY A 111 -19.19 10.56 20.76
C GLY A 111 -20.47 9.83 20.33
N GLN A 112 -20.56 9.47 19.05
CA GLN A 112 -21.69 8.73 18.47
C GLN A 112 -21.29 7.27 18.27
N GLY A 113 -21.43 6.47 19.33
CA GLY A 113 -21.03 5.07 19.37
C GLY A 113 -19.56 4.86 19.74
N THR A 114 -19.04 3.68 19.41
CA THR A 114 -17.71 3.20 19.79
C THR A 114 -16.91 2.73 18.58
N LEU A 115 -15.59 2.64 18.72
CA LEU A 115 -14.74 2.04 17.67
C LEU A 115 -15.13 0.59 17.35
N SER A 116 -15.60 -0.16 18.34
CA SER A 116 -16.05 -1.54 18.13
C SER A 116 -17.33 -1.62 17.31
N GLU A 117 -18.28 -0.71 17.56
CA GLU A 117 -19.49 -0.59 16.74
C GLU A 117 -19.17 -0.13 15.32
N ALA A 118 -18.22 0.80 15.16
CA ALA A 118 -17.73 1.22 13.84
C ALA A 118 -17.13 0.07 13.04
N LEU A 119 -16.29 -0.77 13.67
CA LEU A 119 -15.72 -1.97 13.02
C LEU A 119 -16.80 -2.99 12.65
N THR A 120 -17.79 -3.21 13.53
CA THR A 120 -18.92 -4.10 13.26
C THR A 120 -19.74 -3.61 12.06
N ALA A 121 -20.03 -2.32 12.02
CA ALA A 121 -20.76 -1.70 10.91
C ALA A 121 -19.96 -1.74 9.60
N ALA A 122 -18.65 -1.51 9.64
CA ALA A 122 -17.77 -1.60 8.47
C ALA A 122 -17.71 -3.04 7.92
N GLN A 123 -17.71 -4.06 8.80
CA GLN A 123 -17.79 -5.45 8.39
C GLN A 123 -19.12 -5.76 7.68
N GLU A 124 -20.25 -5.33 8.25
CA GLU A 124 -21.57 -5.54 7.63
C GLU A 124 -21.67 -4.84 6.27
N ALA A 125 -21.23 -3.59 6.18
CA ALA A 125 -21.22 -2.84 4.93
C ALA A 125 -20.32 -3.50 3.87
N SER A 126 -19.18 -4.07 4.28
CA SER A 126 -18.28 -4.80 3.38
C SER A 126 -18.94 -6.09 2.87
N ARG A 127 -19.62 -6.84 3.75
CA ARG A 127 -20.36 -8.05 3.35
C ARG A 127 -21.47 -7.70 2.37
N GLN A 128 -22.28 -6.68 2.67
CA GLN A 128 -23.35 -6.25 1.78
C GLN A 128 -22.81 -5.81 0.41
N SER A 129 -21.73 -5.03 0.36
CA SER A 129 -21.13 -4.60 -0.91
C SER A 129 -20.62 -5.79 -1.75
N LEU A 130 -20.06 -6.82 -1.11
CA LEU A 130 -19.68 -8.06 -1.79
C LEU A 130 -20.89 -8.81 -2.35
N GLU A 131 -21.94 -8.98 -1.54
CA GLU A 131 -23.19 -9.63 -1.94
C GLU A 131 -23.88 -8.90 -3.11
N ASP A 132 -23.91 -7.56 -3.08
CA ASP A 132 -24.48 -6.72 -4.14
C ASP A 132 -23.74 -6.87 -5.48
N GLN A 133 -22.45 -7.22 -5.43
CA GLN A 133 -21.63 -7.52 -6.61
C GLN A 133 -21.67 -9.01 -7.01
N GLY A 134 -22.51 -9.82 -6.35
CA GLY A 134 -22.68 -11.24 -6.63
C GLY A 134 -21.55 -12.13 -6.08
N VAL A 135 -20.72 -11.61 -5.18
CA VAL A 135 -19.68 -12.38 -4.50
C VAL A 135 -20.30 -13.11 -3.31
N GLN A 136 -20.08 -14.43 -3.22
CA GLN A 136 -20.54 -15.21 -2.06
C GLN A 136 -19.66 -14.89 -0.84
N VAL A 137 -20.30 -14.60 0.28
CA VAL A 137 -19.62 -14.34 1.56
C VAL A 137 -19.91 -15.49 2.51
N ALA A 138 -18.88 -15.96 3.21
CA ALA A 138 -19.03 -16.99 4.24
C ALA A 138 -19.62 -16.38 5.53
N ASP A 139 -20.32 -17.22 6.29
CA ASP A 139 -20.88 -16.87 7.61
C ASP A 139 -19.79 -16.60 8.66
#